data_AF-A0A959KWE0-F1
#
_entry.id   AF-A0A959KWE0-F1
#
_cell.length_a   1.000
_cell.length_b   1.000
_cell.length_c   1.000
_cell.angle_alpha   90.00
_cell.angle_beta   90.00
_cell.angle_gamma   90.00
#
_symmetry.space_group_name_H-M   'P 1'
#
loop_
_entity.id
_entity.type
_entity.pdbx_description
1 polymer ?
#
loop_
_entity_poly.entity_id
_entity_poly.type
_entity_poly.pdbx_seq_one_letter_code
_entity_poly.pdbx_strand_id
1 'polypeptide(L)' 'MQTYRYAWKNNPQMGLYPCPKRITLYGRTCRVLVRGKLNSALVEFIDNGQREVISRNALRKAK' A
#
# COMPACT_ATOMS: atom_id res chain seq x y z
N MET A 1 14.39 -3.26 -10.55
CA MET A 1 13.61 -2.37 -9.66
C MET A 1 12.98 -3.21 -8.55
N GLN A 2 13.10 -2.81 -7.29
CA GLN A 2 12.51 -3.57 -6.18
C GLN A 2 10.99 -3.38 -6.17
N THR A 3 10.26 -4.48 -6.27
CA THR A 3 8.79 -4.53 -6.18
C THR A 3 8.33 -4.79 -4.75
N TYR A 4 7.15 -4.28 -4.42
CA TYR A 4 6.53 -4.40 -3.10
C TYR A 4 5.08 -4.83 -3.25
N ARG A 5 4.56 -5.52 -2.24
CA ARG A 5 3.14 -5.86 -2.11
C ARG A 5 2.53 -5.04 -0.97
N TYR A 6 1.36 -4.47 -1.21
CA TYR A 6 0.57 -3.85 -0.15
C TYR A 6 -0.05 -4.93 0.75
N ALA A 7 0.25 -4.90 2.05
CA ALA A 7 -0.02 -6.00 2.98
C ALA A 7 -0.97 -5.64 4.14
N TRP A 8 -1.41 -4.39 4.25
CA TRP A 8 -2.37 -4.02 5.30
C TRP A 8 -3.77 -4.48 4.94
N LYS A 9 -4.31 -5.41 5.74
CA LYS A 9 -5.70 -5.84 5.64
C LYS A 9 -6.63 -4.74 6.16
N ASN A 10 -7.88 -4.78 5.71
CA ASN A 10 -8.95 -4.09 6.39
C ASN A 10 -9.15 -4.74 7.78
N ASN A 11 -9.32 -3.96 8.85
CA ASN A 11 -9.54 -4.48 10.20
C ASN A 11 -10.97 -4.15 10.66
N PRO A 12 -11.97 -4.98 10.30
CA PRO A 12 -13.38 -4.67 10.57
C PRO A 12 -13.77 -4.78 12.05
N GLN A 13 -12.95 -5.45 12.88
CA GLN A 13 -13.27 -5.74 14.29
C GLN A 13 -13.23 -4.54 15.25
N MET A 14 -12.65 -3.40 14.86
CA MET A 14 -12.50 -2.23 15.75
C MET A 14 -13.66 -1.22 15.70
N GLY A 15 -14.84 -1.58 15.18
CA GLY A 15 -16.01 -0.70 15.14
C GLY A 15 -15.89 0.53 14.23
N LEU A 16 -14.74 0.68 13.55
CA LEU A 16 -14.51 1.67 12.52
C LEU A 16 -14.98 1.07 11.19
N TYR A 17 -15.81 1.82 10.45
CA TYR A 17 -16.32 1.43 9.14
C TYR A 17 -15.19 0.85 8.25
N PRO A 18 -15.49 -0.19 7.45
CA PRO A 18 -14.50 -0.79 6.57
C PRO A 18 -13.82 0.28 5.73
N CYS A 19 -12.49 0.36 5.78
CA CYS A 19 -11.75 1.33 4.98
C CYS A 19 -11.75 0.86 3.52
N PRO A 20 -12.53 1.48 2.60
CA PRO A 20 -12.70 0.95 1.25
C PRO A 20 -11.38 0.89 0.50
N LYS A 21 -10.49 1.84 0.80
CA LYS A 21 -9.13 1.90 0.27
C LYS A 21 -8.27 0.69 0.65
N ARG A 22 -8.35 0.19 1.88
CA ARG A 22 -7.55 -1.00 2.26
C ARG A 22 -8.06 -2.26 1.55
N ILE A 23 -9.37 -2.34 1.32
CA ILE A 23 -10.00 -3.45 0.60
C ILE A 23 -9.51 -3.48 -0.85
N THR A 24 -9.48 -2.33 -1.52
CA THR A 24 -9.08 -2.23 -2.93
C THR A 24 -7.58 -2.38 -3.15
N LEU A 25 -6.76 -2.02 -2.17
CA LEU A 25 -5.29 -2.06 -2.29
C LEU A 25 -4.67 -3.35 -1.77
N TYR A 26 -5.35 -4.07 -0.87
CA TYR A 26 -4.78 -5.26 -0.24
C TYR A 26 -4.34 -6.30 -1.28
N GLY A 27 -3.07 -6.68 -1.17
CA GLY A 27 -2.47 -7.70 -2.01
C GLY A 27 -1.93 -7.21 -3.35
N ARG A 28 -2.19 -5.97 -3.77
CA ARG A 28 -1.70 -5.41 -5.04
C ARG A 28 -0.19 -5.16 -5.00
N THR A 29 0.44 -5.27 -6.17
CA THR A 29 1.88 -5.06 -6.36
C THR A 29 2.15 -3.63 -6.79
N CYS A 30 3.17 -3.02 -6.19
CA CYS A 30 3.57 -1.64 -6.44
C CYS A 30 5.08 -1.49 -6.49
N ARG A 31 5.52 -0.40 -7.10
CA ARG A 31 6.90 0.08 -7.05
C ARG A 31 6.96 1.36 -6.22
N VAL A 32 8.00 1.50 -5.42
CA VAL A 32 8.26 2.76 -4.70
C VAL A 32 8.91 3.74 -5.66
N LEU A 33 8.27 4.88 -5.89
CA LEU A 33 8.81 5.97 -6.69
C LEU A 33 9.70 6.87 -5.82
N VAL A 34 9.19 7.28 -4.65
CA VAL A 34 9.90 8.19 -3.73
C VAL A 34 9.64 7.78 -2.28
N ARG A 35 10.63 7.93 -1.41
CA ARG A 35 10.49 7.75 0.04
C ARG A 35 10.33 9.12 0.72
N GLY A 36 9.24 9.31 1.44
CA GLY A 36 8.94 10.54 2.17
C GLY A 36 9.35 10.48 3.65
N LYS A 37 9.02 11.55 4.38
CA LYS A 37 9.13 11.64 5.85
C LYS A 37 7.98 10.88 6.53
N LEU A 38 8.03 10.71 7.86
CA LEU A 38 7.00 10.03 8.66
C LEU A 38 6.66 8.60 8.18
N ASN A 39 7.66 7.84 7.73
CA ASN A 39 7.48 6.49 7.19
C ASN A 39 6.49 6.40 6.01
N SER A 40 6.38 7.46 5.20
CA SER A 40 5.58 7.44 3.96
C SER A 40 6.43 7.10 2.73
N ALA A 41 5.78 6.62 1.67
CA ALA A 41 6.35 6.41 0.35
C ALA A 41 5.31 6.68 -0.73
N LEU A 42 5.69 7.40 -1.78
CA LEU A 42 4.91 7.48 -3.00
C LEU A 42 5.13 6.18 -3.77
N VAL A 43 4.07 5.43 -3.98
CA VAL A 43 4.09 4.18 -4.74
C VAL A 43 3.26 4.30 -6.00
N GLU A 44 3.60 3.51 -7.00
CA GLU A 44 2.80 3.31 -8.19
C GLU A 44 2.44 1.84 -8.31
N PHE A 45 1.15 1.56 -8.44
CA PHE A 45 0.63 0.21 -8.61
C PHE A 45 0.82 -0.27 -10.05
N ILE A 46 1.31 -1.50 -10.19
CA ILE A 46 1.74 -2.03 -11.49
C ILE A 46 0.54 -2.33 -12.40
N ASP A 47 -0.60 -2.70 -11.82
CA ASP A 47 -1.77 -3.16 -12.58
C ASP A 47 -2.52 -2.04 -13.31
N ASN A 48 -2.55 -0.82 -12.78
CA ASN A 48 -3.32 0.29 -13.36
C ASN A 48 -2.59 1.65 -13.36
N GLY A 49 -1.32 1.69 -12.94
CA GLY A 49 -0.54 2.93 -12.85
C GLY A 49 -0.99 3.91 -11.76
N GLN A 50 -1.93 3.51 -10.88
CA GLN A 50 -2.42 4.34 -9.79
C GLN A 50 -1.27 4.74 -8.86
N ARG A 51 -1.17 6.03 -8.54
CA ARG A 51 -0.17 6.57 -7.61
C ARG A 51 -0.79 6.95 -6.28
N GLU A 52 -0.15 6.54 -5.19
CA GLU A 52 -0.61 6.91 -3.86
C GLU A 52 0.54 7.07 -2.88
N VAL A 53 0.34 7.95 -1.90
CA VAL A 53 1.20 8.04 -0.72
C VAL A 53 0.73 6.99 0.29
N ILE A 54 1.61 6.05 0.60
CA ILE A 54 1.31 4.89 1.45
C ILE A 54 2.35 4.79 2.56
N SER A 55 1.92 4.32 3.75
CA SER A 55 2.86 3.99 4.82
C SER A 55 3.79 2.85 4.39
N ARG A 56 5.10 3.03 4.60
CA ARG A 56 6.11 1.99 4.40
C ARG A 56 5.84 0.74 5.25
N ASN A 57 5.12 0.88 6.37
CA ASN A 57 4.70 -0.25 7.20
C ASN A 57 3.71 -1.18 6.48
N ALA A 58 2.94 -0.65 5.52
CA ALA A 58 2.02 -1.40 4.70
C ALA A 58 2.70 -2.13 3.53
N LEU A 59 3.97 -1.81 3.23
CA LEU A 59 4.70 -2.38 2.11
C LEU A 59 5.54 -3.59 2.57
N ARG A 60 5.42 -4.69 1.85
CA ARG A 60 6.28 -5.87 2.02
C ARG A 60 7.06 -6.10 0.73
N LYS A 61 8.36 -6.39 0.83
CA LYS A 61 9.16 -6.70 -0.36
C LYS A 61 8.55 -7.93 -1.05
N ALA A 62 8.30 -7.81 -2.34
CA ALA A 62 8.02 -8.98 -3.16
C ALA A 62 9.34 -9.74 -3.37
N LYS A 63 9.24 -11.07 -3.42
CA LYS A 63 10.38 -11.98 -3.59
C LYS A 63 10.78 -12.04 -5.06
#